data_AF-A0A0C3S287-F1
#
_entry.id   AF-A0A0C3S287-F1
#
_cell.length_a   1.000
_cell.length_b   1.000
_cell.length_c   1.000
_cell.angle_alpha   90.00
_cell.angle_beta   90.00
_cell.angle_gamma   90.00
#
_symmetry.space_group_name_H-M   'P 1'
#
loop_
_entity.id
_entity.type
_entity.pdbx_description
1 polymer ?
#
loop_
_entity_poly.entity_id
_entity_poly.type
_entity_poly.pdbx_seq_one_letter_code
_entity_poly.pdbx_strand_id
1 'polypeptide(L)'
;AYWGDTVDCIFSWESNWEAISAGSLGSAGPGTIEADETVFAGAQAHGKAYMMGVSTLQYKNAYGADIYRPGELTLANRIRNILNMSPQPDYVMVLTWNDGPESHYVGDIWPESNTDAAPALYVNSSPLWSHAGWRPLIHSFANAYLAGVGPGSMAVPAGSSGSAAGVMWYKSILQSSVCPSGDHPEGWQLGQDAINWALVINPGTNTAGYVLKVSNGAQTFEHTGLAAGLNSGQDALVAGTPSMELWNGATRLYVAQGGRSVSSGCPDTIFNMNYIVVGLAPS
;
A
#
# COMPACT_ATOMS: atom_id res chain seq x y z
N ALA A 1 2.11 12.12 27.65
CA ALA A 1 2.48 11.74 29.03
C ALA A 1 3.98 11.47 29.05
N TYR A 2 4.70 11.76 30.15
CA TYR A 2 6.12 11.46 30.25
C TYR A 2 6.30 9.95 30.50
N TRP A 3 7.00 9.25 29.59
CA TRP A 3 7.21 7.79 29.63
C TRP A 3 8.40 7.36 30.51
N GLY A 4 8.99 8.30 31.25
CA GLY A 4 10.12 8.03 32.14
C GLY A 4 11.41 7.66 31.40
N ASP A 5 12.33 7.07 32.15
CA ASP A 5 13.65 6.64 31.63
C ASP A 5 13.65 5.20 31.11
N THR A 6 12.52 4.49 31.19
CA THR A 6 12.40 3.09 30.77
C THR A 6 12.16 2.92 29.26
N VAL A 7 11.62 3.94 28.60
CA VAL A 7 11.32 3.92 27.16
C VAL A 7 12.34 4.77 26.42
N ASP A 8 13.04 4.16 25.46
CA ASP A 8 14.04 4.83 24.62
C ASP A 8 13.50 5.28 23.26
N CYS A 9 12.50 4.57 22.75
CA CYS A 9 11.89 4.83 21.45
C CYS A 9 10.38 4.68 21.52
N ILE A 10 9.66 5.57 20.85
CA ILE A 10 8.21 5.57 20.76
C ILE A 10 7.80 5.19 19.34
N PHE A 11 6.74 4.40 19.23
CA PHE A 11 6.18 3.96 17.96
C PHE A 11 4.65 4.02 18.02
N SER A 12 4.05 4.61 16.97
CA SER A 12 2.61 4.71 16.81
C SER A 12 2.12 3.65 15.83
N TRP A 13 1.54 2.56 16.34
CA TRP A 13 0.99 1.49 15.50
C TRP A 13 -0.21 1.98 14.70
N GLU A 14 -1.19 2.58 15.38
CA GLU A 14 -2.48 2.95 14.79
C GLU A 14 -2.39 4.12 13.79
N SER A 15 -1.33 4.92 13.79
CA SER A 15 -1.17 6.07 12.87
C SER A 15 -0.96 5.65 11.41
N ASN A 16 -0.66 4.38 11.16
CA ASN A 16 -0.36 3.85 9.83
C ASN A 16 -1.56 3.85 8.87
N TRP A 17 -2.77 3.87 9.42
CA TRP A 17 -3.99 3.74 8.64
C TRP A 17 -4.98 4.84 9.00
N GLU A 18 -5.91 5.11 8.10
CA GLU A 18 -6.96 6.11 8.32
C GLU A 18 -7.88 5.71 9.48
N ALA A 19 -8.37 6.69 10.23
CA ALA A 19 -9.34 6.48 11.28
C ALA A 19 -10.66 5.96 10.70
N ILE A 20 -11.23 4.92 11.31
CA ILE A 20 -12.50 4.31 10.88
C ILE A 20 -13.69 5.26 11.08
N SER A 21 -13.60 6.14 12.08
CA SER A 21 -14.60 7.17 12.35
C SER A 21 -13.96 8.39 13.01
N ALA A 22 -14.68 9.52 12.99
CA ALA A 22 -14.21 10.74 13.65
C ALA A 22 -13.94 10.48 15.14
N GLY A 23 -12.70 10.71 15.57
CA GLY A 23 -12.28 10.51 16.96
C GLY A 23 -11.80 9.09 17.30
N SER A 24 -11.82 8.14 16.36
CA SER A 24 -11.11 6.86 16.54
C SER A 24 -9.61 7.03 16.33
N LEU A 25 -8.82 6.06 16.79
CA LEU A 25 -7.38 6.05 16.51
C LEU A 25 -7.13 5.93 15.00
N GLY A 26 -6.15 6.67 14.50
CA GLY A 26 -5.78 6.67 13.10
C GLY A 26 -5.33 8.02 12.59
N SER A 27 -4.95 8.02 11.32
CA SER A 27 -4.69 9.24 10.56
C SER A 27 -5.99 9.85 10.02
N ALA A 28 -5.96 11.15 9.73
CA ALA A 28 -7.07 11.95 9.26
C ALA A 28 -7.39 11.73 7.78
N GLY A 29 -6.51 11.07 7.03
CA GLY A 29 -6.74 10.72 5.65
C GLY A 29 -5.65 9.80 5.07
N PRO A 30 -5.72 9.47 3.78
CA PRO A 30 -4.85 8.46 3.17
C PRO A 30 -3.36 8.81 3.27
N GLY A 31 -2.66 8.10 4.16
CA GLY A 31 -1.20 8.19 4.34
C GLY A 31 -0.73 9.51 4.94
N THR A 32 -1.61 10.25 5.61
CA THR A 32 -1.21 11.47 6.35
C THR A 32 -0.42 11.08 7.62
N ILE A 33 0.36 12.03 8.14
CA ILE A 33 1.35 11.78 9.22
C ILE A 33 1.12 12.66 10.46
N GLU A 34 0.01 13.38 10.55
CA GLU A 34 -0.27 14.34 11.63
C GLU A 34 -0.30 13.70 13.03
N ALA A 35 -0.80 12.47 13.12
CA ALA A 35 -0.74 11.69 14.35
C ALA A 35 0.71 11.38 14.76
N ASP A 36 1.56 11.06 13.77
CA ASP A 36 2.97 10.79 14.00
C ASP A 36 3.76 12.05 14.36
N GLU A 37 3.52 13.18 13.68
CA GLU A 37 4.21 14.46 13.94
C GLU A 37 4.04 14.89 15.41
N THR A 38 2.84 14.72 15.96
CA THR A 38 2.55 15.04 17.36
C THR A 38 3.38 14.19 18.31
N VAL A 39 3.45 12.87 18.05
CA VAL A 39 4.20 11.94 18.91
C VAL A 39 5.71 12.13 18.73
N PHE A 40 6.17 12.37 17.50
CA PHE A 40 7.56 12.63 17.17
C PHE A 40 8.08 13.89 17.87
N ALA A 41 7.33 15.00 17.82
CA ALA A 41 7.69 16.22 18.54
C ALA A 41 7.78 15.99 20.06
N GLY A 42 6.86 15.20 20.62
CA GLY A 42 6.91 14.78 22.02
C GLY A 42 8.13 13.93 22.35
N ALA A 43 8.50 12.98 21.49
CA ALA A 43 9.69 12.14 21.65
C ALA A 43 10.96 13.01 21.68
N GLN A 44 11.13 13.90 20.69
CA GLN A 44 12.29 14.79 20.60
C GLN A 44 12.40 15.73 21.80
N ALA A 45 11.28 16.30 22.27
CA ALA A 45 11.26 17.18 23.44
C ALA A 45 11.73 16.49 24.73
N HIS A 46 11.70 15.16 24.77
CA HIS A 46 12.13 14.34 25.90
C HIS A 46 13.38 13.51 25.61
N GLY A 47 14.11 13.80 24.53
CA GLY A 47 15.34 13.09 24.16
C GLY A 47 15.12 11.61 23.86
N LYS A 48 13.94 11.25 23.35
CA LYS A 48 13.57 9.89 22.96
C LYS A 48 13.56 9.78 21.44
N ALA A 49 13.90 8.59 20.93
CA ALA A 49 13.78 8.30 19.51
C ALA A 49 12.32 8.11 19.11
N TYR A 50 12.02 8.31 17.84
CA TYR A 50 10.75 7.97 17.25
C TYR A 50 10.91 7.03 16.06
N MET A 51 10.11 5.97 16.07
CA MET A 51 9.98 5.06 14.95
C MET A 51 8.64 5.31 14.29
N MET A 52 8.65 5.70 13.02
CA MET A 52 7.43 5.87 12.24
C MET A 52 7.09 4.58 11.49
N GLY A 53 5.84 4.13 11.54
CA GLY A 53 5.41 2.99 10.74
C GLY A 53 5.18 3.37 9.27
N VAL A 54 5.27 2.38 8.37
CA VAL A 54 4.75 2.42 7.01
C VAL A 54 3.97 1.14 6.75
N SER A 55 2.74 1.28 6.27
CA SER A 55 1.81 0.17 6.02
C SER A 55 0.99 0.44 4.75
N THR A 56 0.20 -0.55 4.33
CA THR A 56 -0.63 -0.50 3.11
C THR A 56 -2.09 -0.22 3.44
N LEU A 57 -2.84 -1.24 3.86
CA LEU A 57 -4.21 -1.20 4.36
C LEU A 57 -4.27 -1.91 5.72
N GLN A 58 -5.38 -1.82 6.44
CA GLN A 58 -5.70 -2.83 7.45
C GLN A 58 -7.04 -3.45 7.08
N TYR A 59 -7.05 -4.75 6.81
CA TYR A 59 -8.29 -5.51 6.72
C TYR A 59 -8.14 -6.75 7.57
N LYS A 60 -9.03 -6.89 8.54
CA LYS A 60 -9.00 -7.96 9.52
C LYS A 60 -10.39 -8.53 9.64
N ASN A 61 -10.53 -9.80 9.29
CA ASN A 61 -11.70 -10.61 9.61
C ASN A 61 -11.19 -11.86 10.33
N ALA A 62 -10.75 -11.63 11.58
CA ALA A 62 -10.00 -12.58 12.39
C ALA A 62 -10.07 -12.19 13.86
N TYR A 63 -9.88 -13.16 14.76
CA TYR A 63 -9.77 -12.91 16.21
C TYR A 63 -10.97 -12.18 16.83
N GLY A 64 -12.17 -12.38 16.27
CA GLY A 64 -13.39 -11.72 16.71
C GLY A 64 -13.50 -10.24 16.32
N ALA A 65 -12.62 -9.76 15.43
CA ALA A 65 -12.69 -8.42 14.85
C ALA A 65 -12.99 -8.52 13.34
N ASP A 66 -13.80 -7.59 12.86
CA ASP A 66 -14.11 -7.40 11.44
C ASP A 66 -13.98 -5.90 11.12
N ILE A 67 -12.79 -5.48 10.69
CA ILE A 67 -12.44 -4.07 10.50
C ILE A 67 -11.76 -3.84 9.15
N TYR A 68 -12.00 -2.66 8.57
CA TYR A 68 -11.35 -2.16 7.39
C TYR A 68 -10.89 -0.73 7.58
N ARG A 69 -9.62 -0.49 7.25
CA ARG A 69 -9.02 0.85 7.20
C ARG A 69 -8.42 1.07 5.82
N PRO A 70 -8.82 2.15 5.13
CA PRO A 70 -8.40 2.48 3.77
C PRO A 70 -6.90 2.35 3.52
N GLY A 71 -6.58 1.75 2.37
CA GLY A 71 -5.22 1.56 1.88
C GLY A 71 -5.00 2.03 0.44
N GLU A 72 -5.97 2.73 -0.14
CA GLU A 72 -6.01 3.15 -1.53
C GLU A 72 -4.74 3.90 -1.91
N LEU A 73 -4.51 5.10 -1.36
CA LEU A 73 -3.27 5.86 -1.58
C LEU A 73 -2.38 5.91 -0.33
N THR A 74 -2.74 5.20 0.74
CA THR A 74 -2.08 5.24 2.05
C THR A 74 -0.58 4.99 1.95
N LEU A 75 -0.15 3.88 1.33
CA LEU A 75 1.28 3.57 1.21
C LEU A 75 2.06 4.66 0.45
N ALA A 76 1.58 5.05 -0.73
CA ALA A 76 2.28 5.98 -1.60
C ALA A 76 2.35 7.39 -1.01
N ASN A 77 1.25 7.88 -0.41
CA ASN A 77 1.21 9.18 0.26
C ASN A 77 2.08 9.17 1.52
N ARG A 78 2.04 8.11 2.31
CA ARG A 78 2.84 8.01 3.54
C ARG A 78 4.33 7.98 3.24
N ILE A 79 4.77 7.21 2.23
CA ILE A 79 6.15 7.26 1.71
C ILE A 79 6.55 8.69 1.34
N ARG A 80 5.71 9.37 0.54
CA ARG A 80 5.96 10.76 0.11
C ARG A 80 6.10 11.70 1.31
N ASN A 81 5.18 11.60 2.27
CA ASN A 81 5.13 12.47 3.44
C ASN A 81 6.35 12.25 4.34
N ILE A 82 6.74 11.00 4.61
CA ILE A 82 7.93 10.67 5.41
C ILE A 82 9.20 11.23 4.77
N LEU A 83 9.39 11.03 3.46
CA LEU A 83 10.58 11.53 2.77
C LEU A 83 10.66 13.07 2.72
N ASN A 84 9.54 13.77 2.92
CA ASN A 84 9.47 15.23 2.98
C ASN A 84 9.58 15.80 4.41
N MET A 85 9.66 14.96 5.44
CA MET A 85 9.82 15.43 6.81
C MET A 85 11.19 16.07 7.03
N SER A 86 11.22 17.12 7.85
CA SER A 86 12.43 17.76 8.33
C SER A 86 12.25 18.20 9.78
N PRO A 87 12.93 17.57 10.76
CA PRO A 87 13.81 16.42 10.60
C PRO A 87 13.04 15.14 10.17
N GLN A 88 13.74 14.19 9.56
CA GLN A 88 13.21 12.83 9.35
C GLN A 88 13.07 12.10 10.70
N PRO A 89 12.15 11.11 10.82
CA PRO A 89 12.10 10.26 12.00
C PRO A 89 13.42 9.50 12.19
N ASP A 90 13.70 9.02 13.40
CA ASP A 90 14.96 8.29 13.67
C ASP A 90 14.94 6.91 13.00
N TYR A 91 13.78 6.26 13.00
CA TYR A 91 13.55 4.96 12.38
C TYR A 91 12.26 4.94 11.57
N VAL A 92 12.24 4.04 10.59
CA VAL A 92 11.00 3.66 9.91
C VAL A 92 10.83 2.15 9.97
N MET A 93 9.61 1.69 10.28
CA MET A 93 9.26 0.27 10.33
C MET A 93 8.18 -0.06 9.31
N VAL A 94 8.45 -1.07 8.48
CA VAL A 94 7.45 -1.63 7.56
C VAL A 94 6.55 -2.60 8.32
N LEU A 95 5.26 -2.30 8.33
CA LEU A 95 4.20 -3.14 8.90
C LEU A 95 3.50 -3.89 7.76
N THR A 96 3.51 -5.21 7.74
CA THR A 96 4.41 -6.13 8.48
C THR A 96 5.03 -7.12 7.50
N TRP A 97 5.94 -7.97 7.96
CA TRP A 97 6.43 -9.03 7.08
C TRP A 97 5.33 -10.04 6.73
N ASN A 98 4.58 -10.60 7.69
CA ASN A 98 3.71 -11.74 7.42
C ASN A 98 2.43 -11.79 8.28
N ASP A 99 1.93 -10.65 8.75
CA ASP A 99 0.63 -10.59 9.45
C ASP A 99 -0.53 -10.69 8.45
N GLY A 100 -0.74 -11.89 7.93
CA GLY A 100 -1.83 -12.24 7.02
C GLY A 100 -3.22 -11.88 7.54
N PRO A 101 -3.57 -12.26 8.79
CA PRO A 101 -4.88 -11.98 9.38
C PRO A 101 -5.28 -10.51 9.38
N GLU A 102 -4.34 -9.56 9.34
CA GLU A 102 -4.62 -8.12 9.28
C GLU A 102 -4.31 -7.46 7.91
N SER A 103 -3.94 -8.27 6.91
CA SER A 103 -3.77 -7.90 5.49
C SER A 103 -2.67 -6.88 5.15
N HIS A 104 -2.01 -6.24 6.12
CA HIS A 104 -0.89 -5.31 5.89
C HIS A 104 0.46 -5.98 5.58
N TYR A 105 0.51 -7.30 5.43
CA TYR A 105 1.76 -8.00 5.15
C TYR A 105 2.35 -7.64 3.78
N VAL A 106 3.68 -7.66 3.68
CA VAL A 106 4.44 -7.45 2.42
C VAL A 106 5.33 -8.64 2.05
N GLY A 107 5.52 -9.55 2.99
CA GLY A 107 6.29 -10.79 2.89
C GLY A 107 5.44 -11.97 2.44
N ASP A 108 6.01 -13.17 2.55
CA ASP A 108 5.32 -14.40 2.18
C ASP A 108 4.40 -14.86 3.32
N ILE A 109 3.32 -15.56 2.96
CA ILE A 109 2.39 -16.16 3.93
C ILE A 109 2.66 -17.66 3.98
N TRP A 110 2.94 -18.14 5.19
CA TRP A 110 3.14 -19.56 5.47
C TRP A 110 1.92 -20.13 6.21
N PRO A 111 1.30 -21.21 5.71
CA PRO A 111 0.13 -21.83 6.34
C PRO A 111 0.35 -22.22 7.81
N GLU A 112 1.58 -22.52 8.21
CA GLU A 112 1.93 -22.95 9.56
C GLU A 112 1.79 -21.83 10.61
N SER A 113 1.86 -20.57 10.17
CA SER A 113 1.84 -19.41 11.07
C SER A 113 0.43 -19.01 11.50
N ASN A 114 -0.61 -19.58 10.89
CA ASN A 114 -1.99 -19.27 11.24
C ASN A 114 -2.90 -20.50 11.07
N THR A 115 -3.46 -20.99 12.17
CA THR A 115 -4.42 -22.10 12.20
C THR A 115 -5.88 -21.64 12.20
N ASP A 116 -6.14 -20.32 12.18
CA ASP A 116 -7.49 -19.78 12.06
C ASP A 116 -8.03 -20.00 10.63
N ALA A 117 -9.22 -20.58 10.55
CA ALA A 117 -9.88 -20.89 9.28
C ALA A 117 -10.45 -19.63 8.59
N ALA A 118 -10.80 -18.58 9.35
CA ALA A 118 -11.42 -17.39 8.77
C ALA A 118 -10.45 -16.60 7.85
N PRO A 119 -9.19 -16.33 8.25
CA PRO A 119 -8.22 -15.68 7.37
C PRO A 119 -7.92 -16.46 6.08
N ALA A 120 -8.00 -17.79 6.09
CA ALA A 120 -7.70 -18.61 4.91
C ALA A 120 -8.55 -18.27 3.67
N LEU A 121 -9.70 -17.61 3.87
CA LEU A 121 -10.60 -17.14 2.81
C LEU A 121 -10.06 -15.94 2.02
N TYR A 122 -9.24 -15.08 2.66
CA TYR A 122 -8.72 -13.85 2.06
C TYR A 122 -7.20 -13.76 2.07
N VAL A 123 -6.51 -14.68 2.72
CA VAL A 123 -5.06 -14.77 2.74
C VAL A 123 -4.62 -16.23 2.89
N ASN A 124 -3.82 -16.71 1.93
CA ASN A 124 -3.23 -18.04 1.99
C ASN A 124 -1.98 -18.11 1.08
N SER A 125 -1.40 -19.30 0.93
CA SER A 125 -0.16 -19.51 0.14
C SER A 125 -0.35 -19.41 -1.38
N SER A 126 -1.57 -19.16 -1.87
CA SER A 126 -1.82 -18.90 -3.29
C SER A 126 -1.09 -17.64 -3.75
N PRO A 127 -0.40 -17.66 -4.91
CA PRO A 127 0.21 -16.47 -5.49
C PRO A 127 -0.77 -15.32 -5.74
N LEU A 128 -2.07 -15.59 -5.86
CA LEU A 128 -3.11 -14.58 -6.01
C LEU A 128 -3.27 -13.67 -4.78
N TRP A 129 -2.86 -14.16 -3.60
CA TRP A 129 -2.84 -13.40 -2.34
C TRP A 129 -1.44 -12.92 -1.98
N SER A 130 -0.48 -13.04 -2.89
CA SER A 130 0.86 -12.51 -2.63
C SER A 130 0.83 -10.98 -2.62
N HIS A 131 1.38 -10.41 -1.56
CA HIS A 131 1.63 -8.98 -1.45
C HIS A 131 3.06 -8.59 -1.85
N ALA A 132 3.81 -9.52 -2.43
CA ALA A 132 5.20 -9.31 -2.84
C ALA A 132 5.38 -8.16 -3.86
N GLY A 133 4.31 -7.79 -4.58
CA GLY A 133 4.31 -6.67 -5.52
C GLY A 133 4.69 -5.33 -4.88
N TRP A 134 4.49 -5.12 -3.57
CA TRP A 134 4.92 -3.89 -2.89
C TRP A 134 6.42 -3.83 -2.61
N ARG A 135 7.13 -4.97 -2.59
CA ARG A 135 8.54 -5.03 -2.15
C ARG A 135 9.47 -4.11 -2.95
N PRO A 136 9.38 -3.99 -4.29
CA PRO A 136 10.23 -3.05 -5.03
C PRO A 136 10.00 -1.60 -4.61
N LEU A 137 8.74 -1.18 -4.40
CA LEU A 137 8.41 0.17 -3.95
C LEU A 137 8.96 0.44 -2.54
N ILE A 138 8.79 -0.51 -1.62
CA ILE A 138 9.29 -0.42 -0.24
C ILE A 138 10.82 -0.35 -0.22
N HIS A 139 11.50 -1.12 -1.06
CA HIS A 139 12.95 -1.07 -1.17
C HIS A 139 13.43 0.27 -1.76
N SER A 140 12.77 0.78 -2.80
CA SER A 140 13.04 2.14 -3.31
C SER A 140 12.89 3.21 -2.22
N PHE A 141 11.85 3.09 -1.39
CA PHE A 141 11.62 4.00 -0.26
C PHE A 141 12.72 3.89 0.79
N ALA A 142 13.08 2.68 1.21
CA ALA A 142 14.14 2.45 2.19
C ALA A 142 15.48 3.07 1.73
N ASN A 143 15.84 2.90 0.45
CA ASN A 143 17.03 3.52 -0.11
C ASN A 143 16.98 5.05 -0.07
N ALA A 144 15.83 5.64 -0.41
CA ALA A 144 15.67 7.10 -0.38
C ALA A 144 15.71 7.66 1.06
N TYR A 145 15.06 6.98 2.00
CA TYR A 145 15.06 7.33 3.41
C TYR A 145 16.48 7.28 3.99
N LEU A 146 17.20 6.18 3.79
CA LEU A 146 18.58 6.02 4.28
C LEU A 146 19.56 7.01 3.63
N ALA A 147 19.30 7.44 2.39
CA ALA A 147 20.09 8.45 1.70
C ALA A 147 19.70 9.90 2.08
N GLY A 148 18.63 10.11 2.85
CA GLY A 148 18.14 11.44 3.20
C GLY A 148 17.63 12.24 1.99
N VAL A 149 17.09 11.57 0.98
CA VAL A 149 16.59 12.22 -0.25
C VAL A 149 15.07 12.19 -0.34
N GLY A 150 14.50 13.18 -1.02
CA GLY A 150 13.07 13.32 -1.20
C GLY A 150 12.46 12.34 -2.22
N PRO A 151 11.12 12.32 -2.34
CA PRO A 151 10.39 11.38 -3.22
C PRO A 151 10.74 11.54 -4.71
N GLY A 152 11.11 12.76 -5.16
CA GLY A 152 11.56 13.02 -6.53
C GLY A 152 12.94 12.43 -6.87
N SER A 153 13.65 11.92 -5.87
CA SER A 153 14.96 11.26 -6.02
C SER A 153 14.92 9.76 -5.70
N MET A 154 13.73 9.20 -5.45
CA MET A 154 13.57 7.76 -5.35
C MET A 154 14.05 7.09 -6.65
N ALA A 155 14.78 6.00 -6.51
CA ALA A 155 15.29 5.20 -7.61
C ALA A 155 14.80 3.77 -7.48
N VAL A 156 14.81 3.02 -8.59
CA VAL A 156 14.50 1.58 -8.54
C VAL A 156 15.50 0.87 -7.62
N PRO A 157 15.15 -0.28 -7.03
CA PRO A 157 16.04 -0.98 -6.12
C PRO A 157 17.39 -1.32 -6.75
N ALA A 158 18.48 -1.08 -6.02
CA ALA A 158 19.83 -1.41 -6.48
C ALA A 158 19.92 -2.89 -6.89
N GLY A 159 20.55 -3.15 -8.04
CA GLY A 159 20.65 -4.49 -8.63
C GLY A 159 19.44 -4.92 -9.49
N SER A 160 18.38 -4.11 -9.58
CA SER A 160 17.30 -4.34 -10.54
C SER A 160 17.70 -3.88 -11.95
N SER A 161 17.45 -4.71 -12.96
CA SER A 161 17.65 -4.34 -14.36
C SER A 161 16.42 -3.60 -14.88
N GLY A 162 16.40 -2.27 -14.80
CA GLY A 162 15.26 -1.49 -15.29
C GLY A 162 15.35 0.02 -15.09
N SER A 163 14.53 0.77 -15.83
CA SER A 163 14.34 2.21 -15.66
C SER A 163 13.19 2.56 -14.70
N ALA A 164 12.31 1.60 -14.41
CA ALA A 164 11.18 1.78 -13.51
C ALA A 164 10.87 0.53 -12.67
N ALA A 165 10.25 0.75 -11.52
CA ALA A 165 9.65 -0.25 -10.65
C ALA A 165 8.26 0.25 -10.25
N GLY A 166 7.26 -0.63 -10.22
CA GLY A 166 5.90 -0.21 -9.92
C GLY A 166 5.04 -1.32 -9.37
N VAL A 167 3.85 -0.93 -8.90
CA VAL A 167 2.86 -1.84 -8.32
C VAL A 167 1.47 -1.27 -8.52
N MET A 168 0.52 -2.16 -8.77
CA MET A 168 -0.91 -1.89 -8.87
C MET A 168 -1.64 -2.70 -7.79
N TRP A 169 -2.63 -2.11 -7.11
CA TRP A 169 -3.44 -2.81 -6.13
C TRP A 169 -4.91 -2.38 -6.14
N TYR A 170 -5.80 -3.32 -5.82
CA TYR A 170 -7.24 -3.14 -5.88
C TYR A 170 -7.98 -4.21 -5.03
N LYS A 171 -9.24 -3.96 -4.68
CA LYS A 171 -10.12 -4.95 -4.03
C LYS A 171 -10.60 -6.01 -5.02
N SER A 172 -10.77 -7.25 -4.55
CA SER A 172 -11.28 -8.37 -5.38
C SER A 172 -12.80 -8.33 -5.62
N ILE A 173 -13.53 -7.46 -4.91
CA ILE A 173 -14.97 -7.24 -5.04
C ILE A 173 -15.29 -5.75 -5.07
N LEU A 174 -16.44 -5.41 -5.65
CA LEU A 174 -16.93 -4.04 -5.67
C LEU A 174 -17.59 -3.66 -4.35
N GLN A 175 -17.63 -2.37 -4.05
CA GLN A 175 -18.28 -1.82 -2.86
C GLN A 175 -19.78 -2.11 -2.82
N SER A 176 -20.38 -2.36 -3.99
CA SER A 176 -21.79 -2.72 -4.17
C SER A 176 -22.06 -4.23 -4.12
N SER A 177 -21.04 -5.07 -3.93
CA SER A 177 -21.21 -6.52 -3.85
C SER A 177 -22.07 -6.94 -2.65
N VAL A 178 -22.87 -7.98 -2.82
CA VAL A 178 -23.67 -8.57 -1.75
C VAL A 178 -23.12 -9.95 -1.42
N CYS A 179 -22.78 -10.18 -0.15
CA CYS A 179 -22.21 -11.43 0.33
C CYS A 179 -23.26 -12.31 1.01
N PRO A 180 -23.28 -13.64 0.75
CA PRO A 180 -24.22 -14.56 1.41
C PRO A 180 -24.01 -14.67 2.93
N SER A 181 -22.78 -14.45 3.38
CA SER A 181 -22.35 -14.48 4.77
C SER A 181 -21.41 -13.30 5.04
N GLY A 182 -21.37 -12.85 6.29
CA GLY A 182 -20.55 -11.70 6.69
C GLY A 182 -21.32 -10.38 6.65
N ASP A 183 -21.31 -9.69 7.78
CA ASP A 183 -21.59 -8.27 7.79
C ASP A 183 -20.42 -7.55 7.10
N HIS A 184 -20.63 -6.29 6.75
CA HIS A 184 -19.53 -5.50 6.24
C HIS A 184 -18.57 -5.17 7.39
N PRO A 185 -17.24 -5.24 7.19
CA PRO A 185 -16.28 -4.85 8.23
C PRO A 185 -16.52 -3.42 8.68
N GLU A 186 -16.26 -3.11 9.95
CA GLU A 186 -16.32 -1.74 10.44
C GLU A 186 -15.36 -0.86 9.60
N GLY A 187 -15.85 0.26 9.09
CA GLY A 187 -15.08 1.15 8.21
C GLY A 187 -15.17 0.83 6.72
N TRP A 188 -15.88 -0.24 6.32
CA TRP A 188 -16.03 -0.61 4.92
C TRP A 188 -16.47 0.56 4.03
N GLN A 189 -17.34 1.45 4.52
CA GLN A 189 -17.89 2.59 3.77
C GLN A 189 -16.82 3.57 3.27
N LEU A 190 -15.63 3.56 3.87
CA LEU A 190 -14.50 4.38 3.46
C LEU A 190 -13.79 3.82 2.22
N GLY A 191 -13.99 2.53 1.92
CA GLY A 191 -13.37 1.86 0.78
C GLY A 191 -13.88 2.40 -0.55
N GLN A 192 -12.98 2.50 -1.52
CA GLN A 192 -13.30 2.97 -2.86
C GLN A 192 -13.14 1.86 -3.89
N ASP A 193 -14.00 1.86 -4.90
CA ASP A 193 -13.81 1.04 -6.09
C ASP A 193 -12.77 1.70 -7.00
N ALA A 194 -11.51 1.52 -6.62
CA ALA A 194 -10.35 2.11 -7.30
C ALA A 194 -9.26 1.09 -7.60
N ILE A 195 -8.58 1.31 -8.73
CA ILE A 195 -7.29 0.71 -9.06
C ILE A 195 -6.24 1.71 -8.65
N ASN A 196 -5.43 1.36 -7.66
CA ASN A 196 -4.39 2.22 -7.13
C ASN A 196 -3.05 1.80 -7.70
N TRP A 197 -2.15 2.75 -7.92
CA TRP A 197 -0.84 2.46 -8.45
C TRP A 197 0.24 3.40 -7.93
N ALA A 198 1.47 2.89 -7.94
CA ALA A 198 2.68 3.64 -7.67
C ALA A 198 3.79 3.19 -8.63
N LEU A 199 4.59 4.15 -9.09
CA LEU A 199 5.66 3.97 -10.06
C LEU A 199 6.87 4.81 -9.66
N VAL A 200 8.01 4.15 -9.47
CA VAL A 200 9.31 4.79 -9.27
C VAL A 200 10.08 4.75 -10.58
N ILE A 201 10.51 5.91 -11.07
CA ILE A 201 11.34 6.05 -12.27
C ILE A 201 12.72 6.55 -11.87
N ASN A 202 13.79 5.93 -12.39
CA ASN A 202 15.16 6.30 -12.04
C ASN A 202 15.45 7.79 -12.34
N PRO A 203 16.15 8.49 -11.43
CA PRO A 203 16.72 9.81 -11.71
C PRO A 203 17.51 9.83 -13.02
N GLY A 204 17.36 10.91 -13.80
CA GLY A 204 18.03 11.07 -15.10
C GLY A 204 17.38 10.33 -16.27
N THR A 205 16.31 9.56 -16.05
CA THR A 205 15.53 8.94 -17.14
C THR A 205 14.77 10.01 -17.92
N ASN A 206 14.85 10.00 -19.25
CA ASN A 206 14.01 10.84 -20.09
C ASN A 206 12.59 10.25 -20.19
N THR A 207 11.63 10.91 -19.53
CA THR A 207 10.24 10.47 -19.45
C THR A 207 9.32 11.10 -20.50
N ALA A 208 9.85 11.89 -21.45
CA ALA A 208 9.02 12.61 -22.42
C ALA A 208 8.11 11.70 -23.27
N GLY A 209 8.53 10.46 -23.52
CA GLY A 209 7.74 9.45 -24.24
C GLY A 209 6.95 8.50 -23.34
N TYR A 210 7.04 8.65 -22.00
CA TYR A 210 6.47 7.70 -21.06
C TYR A 210 4.96 7.91 -20.91
N VAL A 211 4.20 6.82 -21.02
CA VAL A 211 2.75 6.77 -20.77
C VAL A 211 2.45 5.57 -19.90
N LEU A 212 1.82 5.78 -18.75
CA LEU A 212 1.27 4.71 -17.94
C LEU A 212 -0.18 4.48 -18.37
N LYS A 213 -0.51 3.25 -18.76
CA LYS A 213 -1.87 2.85 -19.12
C LYS A 213 -2.43 1.93 -18.04
N VAL A 214 -3.55 2.29 -17.46
CA VAL A 214 -4.28 1.45 -16.51
C VAL A 214 -5.59 1.03 -17.18
N SER A 215 -5.80 -0.27 -17.35
CA SER A 215 -6.95 -0.81 -18.05
C SER A 215 -7.81 -1.67 -17.14
N ASN A 216 -9.14 -1.53 -17.25
CA ASN A 216 -10.10 -2.43 -16.63
C ASN A 216 -11.43 -2.43 -17.39
N GLY A 217 -11.95 -3.62 -17.68
CA GLY A 217 -13.11 -3.79 -18.56
C GLY A 217 -12.86 -3.15 -19.93
N ALA A 218 -13.76 -2.27 -20.35
CA ALA A 218 -13.65 -1.53 -21.62
C ALA A 218 -12.92 -0.18 -21.50
N GLN A 219 -12.44 0.18 -20.31
CA GLN A 219 -11.79 1.45 -20.04
C GLN A 219 -10.27 1.31 -20.02
N THR A 220 -9.59 2.31 -20.59
CA THR A 220 -8.16 2.54 -20.43
C THR A 220 -7.94 3.98 -20.03
N PHE A 221 -7.25 4.18 -18.92
CA PHE A 221 -6.81 5.46 -18.40
C PHE A 221 -5.35 5.66 -18.78
N GLU A 222 -5.03 6.79 -19.41
CA GLU A 222 -3.66 7.14 -19.81
C GLU A 222 -3.13 8.28 -18.96
N HIS A 223 -1.99 8.03 -18.30
CA HIS A 223 -1.28 9.03 -17.50
C HIS A 223 0.00 9.43 -18.22
N THR A 224 0.12 10.72 -18.50
CA THR A 224 1.30 11.35 -19.12
C THR A 224 1.96 12.32 -18.14
N GLY A 225 3.12 12.87 -18.49
CA GLY A 225 3.83 13.80 -17.60
C GLY A 225 4.46 13.13 -16.38
N LEU A 226 4.77 11.83 -16.49
CA LEU A 226 5.49 11.09 -15.46
C LEU A 226 6.87 11.70 -15.23
N ALA A 227 7.29 11.78 -13.97
CA ALA A 227 8.57 12.36 -13.56
C ALA A 227 9.51 11.28 -12.99
N ALA A 228 10.81 11.60 -12.90
CA ALA A 228 11.72 10.80 -12.09
C ALA A 228 11.28 10.81 -10.61
N GLY A 229 11.63 9.74 -9.88
CA GLY A 229 11.15 9.53 -8.52
C GLY A 229 9.78 8.86 -8.47
N LEU A 230 9.07 9.09 -7.37
CA LEU A 230 7.76 8.51 -7.08
C LEU A 230 6.62 9.23 -7.81
N ASN A 231 5.87 8.45 -8.59
CA ASN A 231 4.58 8.79 -9.16
C ASN A 231 3.52 7.87 -8.54
N SER A 232 2.29 8.35 -8.36
CA SER A 232 1.18 7.53 -7.86
C SER A 232 -0.15 8.11 -8.31
N GLY A 233 -1.17 7.26 -8.38
CA GLY A 233 -2.52 7.68 -8.73
C GLY A 233 -3.55 6.60 -8.50
N GLN A 234 -4.78 6.93 -8.86
CA GLN A 234 -5.92 6.03 -8.75
C GLN A 234 -6.81 6.18 -10.00
N ASP A 235 -7.38 5.07 -10.44
CA ASP A 235 -8.30 4.99 -11.58
C ASP A 235 -9.56 4.20 -11.18
N ALA A 236 -10.63 4.30 -11.96
CA ALA A 236 -11.90 3.65 -11.61
C ALA A 236 -11.81 2.12 -11.70
N LEU A 237 -12.39 1.42 -10.71
CA LEU A 237 -12.51 -0.03 -10.71
C LEU A 237 -13.92 -0.47 -11.13
N VAL A 238 -13.96 -1.44 -12.03
CA VAL A 238 -15.16 -2.20 -12.41
C VAL A 238 -14.87 -3.71 -12.33
N ALA A 239 -15.91 -4.53 -12.46
CA ALA A 239 -15.74 -5.97 -12.58
C ALA A 239 -14.92 -6.32 -13.84
N GLY A 240 -14.00 -7.28 -13.72
CA GLY A 240 -12.99 -7.57 -14.75
C GLY A 240 -11.60 -7.75 -14.15
N THR A 241 -10.59 -7.94 -15.00
CA THR A 241 -9.19 -8.03 -14.53
C THR A 241 -8.45 -6.75 -14.87
N PRO A 242 -8.07 -5.95 -13.85
CA PRO A 242 -7.21 -4.80 -14.06
C PRO A 242 -5.82 -5.17 -14.60
N SER A 243 -5.25 -4.29 -15.41
CA SER A 243 -3.84 -4.32 -15.79
C SER A 243 -3.24 -2.92 -15.78
N MET A 244 -1.92 -2.86 -15.62
CA MET A 244 -1.15 -1.63 -15.70
C MET A 244 0.07 -1.83 -16.60
N GLU A 245 0.32 -0.91 -17.51
CA GLU A 245 1.40 -0.99 -18.49
C GLU A 245 2.17 0.32 -18.58
N LEU A 246 3.50 0.27 -18.57
CA LEU A 246 4.35 1.42 -18.85
C LEU A 246 4.88 1.35 -20.29
N TRP A 247 4.59 2.37 -21.07
CA TRP A 247 5.00 2.50 -22.46
C TRP A 247 6.02 3.63 -22.63
N ASN A 248 6.90 3.49 -23.62
CA ASN A 248 7.72 4.57 -24.15
C ASN A 248 7.51 4.66 -25.67
N GLY A 249 6.71 5.63 -26.11
CA GLY A 249 6.21 5.67 -27.48
C GLY A 249 5.46 4.38 -27.85
N ALA A 250 5.95 3.66 -28.86
CA ALA A 250 5.34 2.41 -29.33
C ALA A 250 5.85 1.14 -28.61
N THR A 251 6.79 1.26 -27.68
CA THR A 251 7.38 0.12 -26.96
C THR A 251 6.76 -0.01 -25.58
N ARG A 252 6.14 -1.16 -25.28
CA ARG A 252 5.76 -1.51 -23.92
C ARG A 252 7.00 -1.94 -23.16
N LEU A 253 7.35 -1.20 -22.10
CA LEU A 253 8.52 -1.47 -21.28
C LEU A 253 8.18 -2.47 -20.17
N TYR A 254 7.02 -2.30 -19.56
CA TYR A 254 6.62 -3.09 -18.40
C TYR A 254 5.12 -3.34 -18.34
N VAL A 255 4.73 -4.40 -17.64
CA VAL A 255 3.34 -4.80 -17.40
C VAL A 255 3.15 -5.38 -16.00
N ALA A 256 2.04 -5.03 -15.36
CA ALA A 256 1.49 -5.66 -14.17
C ALA A 256 0.13 -6.27 -14.56
N GLN A 257 0.06 -7.60 -14.61
CA GLN A 257 -1.12 -8.36 -15.00
C GLN A 257 -1.15 -9.73 -14.31
N GLY A 258 -2.25 -10.48 -14.45
CA GLY A 258 -2.37 -11.83 -13.90
C GLY A 258 -2.85 -11.88 -12.44
N GLY A 259 -3.27 -10.74 -11.89
CA GLY A 259 -3.99 -10.69 -10.62
C GLY A 259 -5.40 -11.30 -10.73
N ARG A 260 -6.03 -11.52 -9.58
CA ARG A 260 -7.40 -12.05 -9.49
C ARG A 260 -8.41 -11.06 -10.09
N SER A 261 -9.34 -11.55 -10.91
CA SER A 261 -10.44 -10.73 -11.43
C SER A 261 -11.32 -10.17 -10.31
N VAL A 262 -11.72 -8.91 -10.46
CA VAL A 262 -12.73 -8.26 -9.64
C VAL A 262 -14.11 -8.81 -9.98
N SER A 263 -14.81 -9.29 -8.97
CA SER A 263 -16.15 -9.84 -9.09
C SER A 263 -17.22 -8.78 -8.80
N SER A 264 -18.33 -8.82 -9.53
CA SER A 264 -19.57 -8.14 -9.16
C SER A 264 -20.40 -8.90 -8.12
N GLY A 265 -19.97 -10.11 -7.75
CA GLY A 265 -20.54 -10.90 -6.67
C GLY A 265 -19.62 -10.96 -5.45
N CYS A 266 -19.74 -12.04 -4.68
CA CYS A 266 -18.94 -12.27 -3.48
C CYS A 266 -18.39 -13.70 -3.44
N PRO A 267 -17.34 -13.99 -4.23
CA PRO A 267 -16.85 -15.35 -4.44
C PRO A 267 -16.19 -15.96 -3.19
N ASP A 268 -15.67 -15.12 -2.29
CA ASP A 268 -15.04 -15.57 -1.03
C ASP A 268 -16.07 -15.79 0.08
N THR A 269 -17.35 -15.59 -0.22
CA THR A 269 -18.49 -15.66 0.72
C THR A 269 -18.48 -14.65 1.86
N ILE A 270 -17.42 -13.84 2.00
CA ILE A 270 -17.25 -12.75 2.96
C ILE A 270 -17.00 -11.43 2.22
N PHE A 271 -17.27 -10.29 2.88
CA PHE A 271 -16.99 -8.96 2.32
C PHE A 271 -15.48 -8.66 2.36
N ASN A 272 -14.74 -9.32 1.46
CA ASN A 272 -13.29 -9.30 1.44
C ASN A 272 -12.74 -7.95 0.95
N MET A 273 -12.08 -7.23 1.86
CA MET A 273 -11.40 -5.97 1.53
C MET A 273 -9.87 -6.10 1.50
N ASN A 274 -9.33 -7.33 1.53
CA ASN A 274 -7.92 -7.55 1.24
C ASN A 274 -7.61 -7.17 -0.22
N TYR A 275 -6.42 -6.64 -0.46
CA TYR A 275 -6.02 -6.21 -1.78
C TYR A 275 -5.39 -7.33 -2.59
N ILE A 276 -5.65 -7.28 -3.89
CA ILE A 276 -4.85 -7.96 -4.89
C ILE A 276 -3.70 -7.02 -5.24
N VAL A 277 -2.46 -7.49 -5.16
CA VAL A 277 -1.26 -6.68 -5.35
C VAL A 277 -0.43 -7.27 -6.50
N VAL A 278 -0.25 -6.48 -7.56
CA VAL A 278 0.44 -6.93 -8.77
C VAL A 278 1.63 -6.03 -9.04
N GLY A 279 2.83 -6.60 -8.92
CA GLY A 279 4.08 -5.92 -9.23
C GLY A 279 4.27 -5.75 -10.74
N LEU A 280 4.93 -4.66 -11.11
CA LEU A 280 5.31 -4.36 -12.48
C LEU A 280 6.53 -5.22 -12.89
N ALA A 281 6.42 -5.94 -14.01
CA ALA A 281 7.48 -6.78 -14.55
C ALA A 281 7.87 -6.33 -15.98
N PRO A 282 9.12 -6.57 -16.44
CA PRO A 282 9.51 -6.30 -17.82
C PRO A 282 8.58 -7.01 -18.82
N SER A 283 8.21 -6.30 -19.90
CA SER A 283 7.39 -6.84 -20.99
C SER A 283 8.16 -7.70 -21.98
#